data_AF-A0A8K0PK40-F1
#
_entry.id   AF-A0A8K0PK40-F1
#
_cell.length_a   1.000
_cell.length_b   1.000
_cell.length_c   1.000
_cell.angle_alpha   90.00
_cell.angle_beta   90.00
_cell.angle_gamma   90.00
#
_symmetry.space_group_name_H-M   'P 1'
#
loop_
_entity.id
_entity.type
_entity.pdbx_description
1 polymer ?
#
loop_
_entity_poly.entity_id
_entity_poly.type
_entity_poly.pdbx_seq_one_letter_code
_entity_poly.pdbx_strand_id
1 'polypeptide(L)'
;MSGKHLAVVSLQKGEPLTIQERETPTPGANDMLIEVKAVAINPVDYYQRDYGMPPVPSYPACFGSDAAGIVVKVGPSVPSSAPQPGTRVFAFASAFYQDGRPEYGAFQQYALAQSECVVALPEQLSLEQGASLPVAALTALTAYTTVGVPLDTKHSAEDKQAILVWGAAASVGTFAVQTAKMLGFTVYATASSKHHSYIKDLGADKIYDYHDADVVKQIVDDIKKERDAHFSDVFQGWLAEKFEAGSVVPSPPVEVVGRGLGSLNEALDIVRGGVSLKKIVVSSVVCG
;
A
#
# COMPACT_ATOMS: atom_id res chain seq x y z
N MET A 1 -20.52 3.94 -33.35
CA MET A 1 -19.36 3.87 -34.25
C MET A 1 -19.16 2.41 -34.60
N SER A 2 -19.45 2.03 -35.83
CA SER A 2 -18.97 0.78 -36.41
C SER A 2 -17.69 1.13 -37.15
N GLY A 3 -16.55 0.73 -36.62
CA GLY A 3 -15.26 1.02 -37.21
C GLY A 3 -14.20 0.08 -36.65
N LYS A 4 -13.14 -0.13 -37.39
CA LYS A 4 -11.97 -0.87 -36.92
C LYS A 4 -10.97 0.06 -36.27
N HIS A 5 -10.16 -0.47 -35.38
CA HIS A 5 -9.02 0.22 -34.79
C HIS A 5 -7.85 -0.73 -34.59
N LEU A 6 -6.67 -0.19 -34.35
CA LEU A 6 -5.46 -0.97 -34.10
C LEU A 6 -5.36 -1.39 -32.63
N ALA A 7 -5.03 -2.66 -32.44
CA ALA A 7 -4.73 -3.26 -31.15
C ALA A 7 -3.39 -4.01 -31.22
N VAL A 8 -2.69 -4.07 -30.09
CA VAL A 8 -1.52 -4.90 -29.92
C VAL A 8 -1.96 -6.20 -29.26
N VAL A 9 -1.76 -7.33 -29.93
CA VAL A 9 -2.25 -8.64 -29.50
C VAL A 9 -1.13 -9.66 -29.39
N SER A 10 -1.22 -10.50 -28.36
CA SER A 10 -0.45 -11.74 -28.25
C SER A 10 -1.17 -12.81 -29.05
N LEU A 11 -0.52 -13.38 -30.06
CA LEU A 11 -1.09 -14.45 -30.87
C LEU A 11 -1.01 -15.81 -30.17
N GLN A 12 0.02 -16.01 -29.37
CA GLN A 12 0.31 -17.21 -28.61
C GLN A 12 1.12 -16.81 -27.36
N LYS A 13 1.24 -17.72 -26.40
CA LYS A 13 2.06 -17.53 -25.20
C LYS A 13 3.54 -17.52 -25.55
N GLY A 14 4.31 -16.58 -25.01
CA GLY A 14 5.77 -16.51 -25.18
C GLY A 14 6.22 -15.82 -26.47
N GLU A 15 5.29 -15.43 -27.33
CA GLU A 15 5.60 -14.80 -28.62
C GLU A 15 5.57 -13.26 -28.54
N PRO A 16 6.33 -12.57 -29.39
CA PRO A 16 6.24 -11.11 -29.52
C PRO A 16 4.82 -10.64 -29.84
N LEU A 17 4.47 -9.46 -29.33
CA LEU A 17 3.18 -8.85 -29.61
C LEU A 17 3.10 -8.37 -31.07
N THR A 18 1.92 -8.47 -31.67
CA THR A 18 1.66 -8.09 -33.05
C THR A 18 0.57 -7.04 -33.13
N ILE A 19 0.67 -6.11 -34.09
CA ILE A 19 -0.40 -5.13 -34.35
C ILE A 19 -1.45 -5.80 -35.22
N GLN A 20 -2.73 -5.70 -34.84
CA GLN A 20 -3.87 -6.16 -35.61
C GLN A 20 -5.00 -5.15 -35.62
N GLU A 21 -5.82 -5.19 -36.67
CA GLU A 21 -7.11 -4.50 -36.68
C GLU A 21 -8.16 -5.30 -35.91
N ARG A 22 -8.98 -4.61 -35.13
CA ARG A 22 -10.12 -5.18 -34.41
C ARG A 22 -11.34 -4.28 -34.55
N GLU A 23 -12.52 -4.88 -34.42
CA GLU A 23 -13.77 -4.11 -34.35
C GLU A 23 -13.77 -3.25 -33.09
N THR A 24 -14.15 -1.98 -33.22
CA THR A 24 -14.30 -1.07 -32.08
C THR A 24 -15.54 -1.47 -31.30
N PRO A 25 -15.39 -1.82 -30.00
CA PRO A 25 -16.52 -2.29 -29.23
C PRO A 25 -17.54 -1.18 -28.98
N THR A 26 -18.78 -1.58 -28.79
CA THR A 26 -19.81 -0.71 -28.22
C THR A 26 -19.87 -0.97 -26.71
N PRO A 27 -19.86 0.08 -25.86
CA PRO A 27 -19.92 -0.12 -24.41
C PRO A 27 -21.22 -0.82 -24.01
N GLY A 28 -21.11 -1.79 -23.10
CA GLY A 28 -22.26 -2.40 -22.43
C GLY A 28 -22.93 -1.45 -21.45
N ALA A 29 -23.80 -1.97 -20.58
CA ALA A 29 -24.63 -1.15 -19.68
C ALA A 29 -23.80 -0.21 -18.78
N ASN A 30 -22.73 -0.74 -18.16
CA ASN A 30 -21.92 -0.04 -17.16
C ASN A 30 -20.54 0.40 -17.69
N ASP A 31 -20.28 0.19 -18.98
CA ASP A 31 -18.97 0.43 -19.58
C ASP A 31 -18.86 1.84 -20.15
N MET A 32 -17.62 2.31 -20.24
CA MET A 32 -17.22 3.47 -21.01
C MET A 32 -16.29 3.01 -22.13
N LEU A 33 -16.48 3.56 -23.33
CA LEU A 33 -15.53 3.45 -24.42
C LEU A 33 -14.56 4.62 -24.34
N ILE A 34 -13.27 4.31 -24.23
CA ILE A 34 -12.20 5.31 -24.11
C ILE A 34 -11.38 5.28 -25.40
N GLU A 35 -11.22 6.43 -26.04
CA GLU A 35 -10.17 6.63 -27.05
C GLU A 35 -8.84 6.76 -26.32
N VAL A 36 -8.04 5.70 -26.33
CA VAL A 36 -6.80 5.60 -25.59
C VAL A 36 -5.74 6.47 -26.26
N LYS A 37 -5.10 7.33 -25.47
CA LYS A 37 -4.05 8.25 -25.91
C LYS A 37 -2.69 7.94 -25.30
N ALA A 38 -2.68 7.35 -24.10
CA ALA A 38 -1.48 6.88 -23.43
C ALA A 38 -1.79 5.57 -22.68
N VAL A 39 -0.79 4.69 -22.62
CA VAL A 39 -0.81 3.47 -21.82
C VAL A 39 0.47 3.41 -20.98
N ALA A 40 0.37 2.86 -19.77
CA ALA A 40 1.55 2.53 -18.98
C ALA A 40 1.81 1.02 -19.02
N ILE A 41 3.07 0.65 -18.84
CA ILE A 41 3.53 -0.74 -18.87
C ILE A 41 3.81 -1.19 -17.44
N ASN A 42 3.31 -2.37 -17.10
CA ASN A 42 3.42 -3.00 -15.80
C ASN A 42 4.11 -4.37 -15.92
N PRO A 43 4.74 -4.89 -14.85
CA PRO A 43 5.32 -6.23 -14.86
C PRO A 43 4.32 -7.33 -15.27
N VAL A 44 3.05 -7.17 -14.90
CA VAL A 44 1.98 -8.11 -15.27
C VAL A 44 1.83 -8.27 -16.78
N ASP A 45 2.13 -7.23 -17.56
CA ASP A 45 1.94 -7.26 -19.02
C ASP A 45 2.95 -8.20 -19.69
N TYR A 46 4.22 -8.19 -19.25
CA TYR A 46 5.19 -9.16 -19.75
C TYR A 46 4.99 -10.54 -19.12
N TYR A 47 4.42 -10.64 -17.91
CA TYR A 47 4.02 -11.94 -17.37
C TYR A 47 2.90 -12.59 -18.20
N GLN A 48 1.93 -11.80 -18.67
CA GLN A 48 0.87 -12.28 -19.54
C GLN A 48 1.42 -12.66 -20.92
N ARG A 49 2.32 -11.84 -21.49
CA ARG A 49 3.00 -12.16 -22.75
C ARG A 49 3.81 -13.45 -22.66
N ASP A 50 4.73 -13.53 -21.70
CA ASP A 50 5.79 -14.55 -21.67
C ASP A 50 5.33 -15.85 -21.02
N TYR A 51 4.55 -15.74 -19.94
CA TYR A 51 4.17 -16.87 -19.09
C TYR A 51 2.67 -17.15 -19.12
N GLY A 52 1.86 -16.30 -19.73
CA GLY A 52 0.40 -16.39 -19.70
C GLY A 52 -0.17 -16.22 -18.30
N MET A 53 0.50 -15.42 -17.45
CA MET A 53 0.18 -15.23 -16.02
C MET A 53 -0.08 -13.75 -15.67
N PRO A 54 -1.12 -13.42 -14.88
CA PRO A 54 -2.26 -14.25 -14.50
C PRO A 54 -2.94 -14.90 -15.72
N PRO A 55 -3.69 -16.00 -15.54
CA PRO A 55 -4.16 -16.83 -16.66
C PRO A 55 -4.72 -16.04 -17.84
N VAL A 56 -4.12 -16.24 -19.01
CA VAL A 56 -4.64 -15.78 -20.30
C VAL A 56 -5.48 -16.92 -20.89
N PRO A 57 -6.83 -16.84 -20.85
CA PRO A 57 -7.69 -18.00 -21.11
C PRO A 57 -7.74 -18.41 -22.59
N SER A 58 -7.47 -17.47 -23.50
CA SER A 58 -7.52 -17.70 -24.94
C SER A 58 -6.57 -16.76 -25.68
N TYR A 59 -6.21 -17.15 -26.90
CA TYR A 59 -5.45 -16.33 -27.84
C TYR A 59 -6.22 -16.26 -29.18
N PRO A 60 -6.12 -15.17 -29.96
CA PRO A 60 -5.33 -13.97 -29.69
C PRO A 60 -5.86 -13.14 -28.50
N ALA A 61 -4.95 -12.61 -27.70
CA ALA A 61 -5.26 -11.84 -26.49
C ALA A 61 -4.81 -10.39 -26.63
N CYS A 62 -5.66 -9.45 -26.21
CA CYS A 62 -5.29 -8.05 -26.01
C CYS A 62 -5.34 -7.76 -24.52
N PHE A 63 -4.20 -7.39 -23.94
CA PHE A 63 -4.07 -7.06 -22.52
C PHE A 63 -3.55 -5.63 -22.34
N GLY A 64 -2.81 -5.36 -21.26
CA GLY A 64 -2.61 -4.02 -20.75
C GLY A 64 -3.72 -3.67 -19.75
N SER A 65 -3.37 -2.90 -18.72
CA SER A 65 -4.30 -2.51 -17.65
C SER A 65 -4.43 -0.99 -17.49
N ASP A 66 -3.40 -0.24 -17.82
CA ASP A 66 -3.34 1.20 -17.59
C ASP A 66 -3.62 1.97 -18.87
N ALA A 67 -4.68 2.78 -18.87
CA ALA A 67 -5.03 3.66 -19.98
C ALA A 67 -5.31 5.09 -19.50
N ALA A 68 -4.97 6.06 -20.34
CA ALA A 68 -5.53 7.40 -20.26
C ALA A 68 -5.92 7.89 -21.65
N GLY A 69 -7.01 8.65 -21.70
CA GLY A 69 -7.64 8.99 -22.97
C GLY A 69 -8.85 9.87 -22.82
N ILE A 70 -9.71 9.83 -23.83
CA ILE A 70 -10.95 10.61 -23.89
C ILE A 70 -12.14 9.66 -23.85
N VAL A 71 -13.13 9.94 -23.01
CA VAL A 71 -14.40 9.20 -23.05
C VAL A 71 -15.10 9.51 -24.37
N VAL A 72 -15.45 8.46 -25.11
CA VAL A 72 -16.08 8.57 -26.43
C VAL A 72 -17.56 8.30 -26.33
N LYS A 73 -17.93 7.28 -25.55
CA LYS A 73 -19.31 6.83 -25.38
C LYS A 73 -19.45 6.17 -24.02
N VAL A 74 -20.61 6.32 -23.40
CA VAL A 74 -20.96 5.67 -22.13
C VAL A 74 -22.16 4.73 -22.32
N GLY A 75 -22.19 3.68 -21.51
CA GLY A 75 -23.32 2.77 -21.41
C GLY A 75 -24.57 3.41 -20.80
N PRO A 76 -25.77 2.86 -21.05
CA PRO A 76 -27.03 3.39 -20.54
C PRO A 76 -27.19 3.39 -19.02
N SER A 77 -26.42 2.58 -18.29
CA SER A 77 -26.46 2.48 -16.83
C SER A 77 -25.33 3.24 -16.14
N VAL A 78 -24.45 3.89 -16.91
CA VAL A 78 -23.40 4.75 -16.36
C VAL A 78 -24.05 5.99 -15.72
N PRO A 79 -23.76 6.30 -14.44
CA PRO A 79 -24.34 7.45 -13.77
C PRO A 79 -23.98 8.77 -14.46
N SER A 80 -24.89 9.75 -14.44
CA SER A 80 -24.65 11.09 -15.01
C SER A 80 -23.54 11.87 -14.26
N SER A 81 -23.23 11.48 -13.02
CA SER A 81 -22.13 12.02 -12.22
C SER A 81 -20.76 11.47 -12.61
N ALA A 82 -20.70 10.36 -13.35
CA ALA A 82 -19.46 9.78 -13.84
C ALA A 82 -18.92 10.59 -15.05
N PRO A 83 -17.64 10.42 -15.43
CA PRO A 83 -17.09 11.04 -16.64
C PRO A 83 -17.96 10.82 -17.89
N GLN A 84 -18.24 11.90 -18.63
CA GLN A 84 -19.11 11.89 -19.81
C GLN A 84 -18.29 12.03 -21.10
N PRO A 85 -18.87 11.75 -22.30
CA PRO A 85 -18.15 11.90 -23.56
C PRO A 85 -17.46 13.26 -23.72
N GLY A 86 -16.22 13.24 -24.22
CA GLY A 86 -15.32 14.40 -24.31
C GLY A 86 -14.42 14.60 -23.08
N THR A 87 -14.69 13.91 -21.96
CA THR A 87 -13.89 14.05 -20.73
C THR A 87 -12.55 13.34 -20.86
N ARG A 88 -11.48 14.02 -20.44
CA ARG A 88 -10.15 13.41 -20.25
C ARG A 88 -10.18 12.52 -19.02
N VAL A 89 -9.72 11.28 -19.14
CA VAL A 89 -9.77 10.29 -18.07
C VAL A 89 -8.49 9.47 -18.00
N PHE A 90 -8.22 8.90 -16.83
CA PHE A 90 -7.45 7.67 -16.72
C PHE A 90 -8.35 6.53 -16.26
N ALA A 91 -7.99 5.31 -16.62
CA ALA A 91 -8.81 4.14 -16.37
C ALA A 91 -7.97 2.89 -16.13
N PHE A 92 -8.45 2.07 -15.21
CA PHE A 92 -8.02 0.69 -15.08
C PHE A 92 -8.84 -0.17 -16.06
N ALA A 93 -8.27 -0.39 -17.25
CA ALA A 93 -8.85 -1.16 -18.34
C ALA A 93 -8.09 -2.49 -18.45
N SER A 94 -8.46 -3.47 -17.62
CA SER A 94 -7.77 -4.77 -17.54
C SER A 94 -8.67 -5.91 -18.01
N ALA A 95 -8.26 -6.57 -19.12
CA ALA A 95 -8.94 -7.75 -19.64
C ALA A 95 -8.96 -8.93 -18.65
N PHE A 96 -7.98 -9.00 -17.73
CA PHE A 96 -7.89 -10.09 -16.75
C PHE A 96 -9.12 -10.15 -15.83
N TYR A 97 -9.59 -8.99 -15.36
CA TYR A 97 -10.79 -8.89 -14.52
C TYR A 97 -12.10 -9.01 -15.30
N GLN A 98 -12.02 -9.24 -16.62
CA GLN A 98 -13.15 -9.32 -17.53
C GLN A 98 -13.13 -10.63 -18.32
N ASP A 99 -12.72 -11.73 -17.68
CA ASP A 99 -12.64 -13.08 -18.25
C ASP A 99 -11.75 -13.18 -19.50
N GLY A 100 -10.72 -12.34 -19.59
CA GLY A 100 -9.82 -12.27 -20.74
C GLY A 100 -10.44 -11.60 -21.96
N ARG A 101 -11.59 -10.94 -21.84
CA ARG A 101 -12.26 -10.26 -22.95
C ARG A 101 -11.38 -9.14 -23.51
N PRO A 102 -10.95 -9.24 -24.77
CA PRO A 102 -9.91 -8.38 -25.30
C PRO A 102 -10.39 -6.95 -25.55
N GLU A 103 -11.69 -6.67 -25.51
CA GLU A 103 -12.26 -5.30 -25.55
C GLU A 103 -11.84 -4.45 -24.35
N TYR A 104 -11.45 -5.09 -23.24
CA TYR A 104 -11.10 -4.42 -21.99
C TYR A 104 -9.59 -4.27 -21.77
N GLY A 105 -8.73 -4.75 -22.69
CA GLY A 105 -7.27 -4.58 -22.55
C GLY A 105 -6.80 -3.20 -22.99
N ALA A 106 -5.96 -2.52 -22.21
CA ALA A 106 -5.53 -1.15 -22.53
C ALA A 106 -4.69 -1.01 -23.82
N PHE A 107 -4.03 -2.07 -24.31
CA PHE A 107 -3.12 -2.01 -25.46
C PHE A 107 -3.82 -1.96 -26.82
N GLN A 108 -4.76 -1.03 -26.98
CA GLN A 108 -5.50 -0.78 -28.21
C GLN A 108 -5.98 0.67 -28.25
N GLN A 109 -6.29 1.19 -29.45
CA GLN A 109 -6.72 2.58 -29.62
C GLN A 109 -8.09 2.89 -28.98
N TYR A 110 -8.94 1.87 -28.81
CA TYR A 110 -10.24 2.01 -28.15
C TYR A 110 -10.50 0.85 -27.20
N ALA A 111 -10.50 1.12 -25.90
CA ALA A 111 -10.72 0.10 -24.87
C ALA A 111 -12.02 0.39 -24.09
N LEU A 112 -12.67 -0.68 -23.65
CA LEU A 112 -13.72 -0.61 -22.65
C LEU A 112 -13.12 -0.59 -21.25
N ALA A 113 -13.72 0.20 -20.37
CA ALA A 113 -13.51 0.14 -18.93
C ALA A 113 -14.85 0.23 -18.22
N GLN A 114 -15.02 -0.49 -17.11
CA GLN A 114 -16.20 -0.30 -16.27
C GLN A 114 -16.15 1.11 -15.66
N SER A 115 -17.28 1.80 -15.62
CA SER A 115 -17.36 3.20 -15.16
C SER A 115 -16.77 3.45 -13.76
N GLU A 116 -16.83 2.46 -12.87
CA GLU A 116 -16.22 2.49 -11.52
C GLU A 116 -14.68 2.49 -11.53
N CYS A 117 -14.07 2.08 -12.65
CA CYS A 117 -12.63 2.04 -12.86
C CYS A 117 -12.11 3.26 -13.64
N VAL A 118 -12.96 4.28 -13.88
CA VAL A 118 -12.64 5.46 -14.70
C VAL A 118 -12.69 6.72 -13.85
N VAL A 119 -11.62 7.51 -13.89
CA VAL A 119 -11.51 8.76 -13.13
C VAL A 119 -11.23 9.92 -14.07
N ALA A 120 -11.94 11.04 -13.86
CA ALA A 120 -11.67 12.28 -14.58
C ALA A 120 -10.24 12.75 -14.31
N LEU A 121 -9.49 13.01 -15.37
CA LEU A 121 -8.13 13.50 -15.30
C LEU A 121 -8.16 15.04 -15.24
N PRO A 122 -7.63 15.65 -14.16
CA PRO A 122 -7.54 17.10 -14.06
C PRO A 122 -6.75 17.72 -15.21
N GLU A 123 -7.12 18.95 -15.62
CA GLU A 123 -6.53 19.58 -16.81
C GLU A 123 -5.01 19.75 -16.72
N GLN A 124 -4.50 20.01 -15.51
CA GLN A 124 -3.09 20.22 -15.23
C GLN A 124 -2.22 18.97 -15.39
N LEU A 125 -2.82 17.76 -15.42
CA LEU A 125 -2.08 16.53 -15.62
C LEU A 125 -2.11 16.14 -17.10
N SER A 126 -0.97 15.73 -17.64
CA SER A 126 -0.87 15.12 -18.98
C SER A 126 -1.55 13.74 -19.02
N LEU A 127 -1.87 13.26 -20.22
CA LEU A 127 -2.46 11.92 -20.38
C LEU A 127 -1.44 10.83 -19.99
N GLU A 128 -0.17 11.07 -20.22
CA GLU A 128 0.94 10.21 -19.81
C GLU A 128 1.04 10.10 -18.28
N GLN A 129 0.91 11.22 -17.57
CA GLN A 129 0.80 11.20 -16.10
C GLN A 129 -0.45 10.45 -15.64
N GLY A 130 -1.59 10.65 -16.30
CA GLY A 130 -2.82 9.91 -16.03
C GLY A 130 -2.64 8.40 -16.19
N ALA A 131 -2.00 7.96 -17.28
CA ALA A 131 -1.79 6.55 -17.57
C ALA A 131 -0.88 5.87 -16.53
N SER A 132 -0.02 6.59 -15.82
CA SER A 132 0.84 5.99 -14.77
C SER A 132 0.12 5.63 -13.46
N LEU A 133 -1.13 6.03 -13.29
CA LEU A 133 -1.86 5.95 -12.02
C LEU A 133 -2.64 4.65 -11.76
N PRO A 134 -3.36 4.03 -12.73
CA PRO A 134 -4.44 3.09 -12.39
C PRO A 134 -3.97 1.84 -11.62
N VAL A 135 -3.01 1.07 -12.13
CA VAL A 135 -2.44 -0.10 -11.44
C VAL A 135 -1.74 0.32 -10.15
N ALA A 136 -0.98 1.43 -10.15
CA ALA A 136 -0.27 1.90 -8.97
C ALA A 136 -1.23 2.21 -7.82
N ALA A 137 -2.32 2.93 -8.12
CA ALA A 137 -3.34 3.30 -7.16
C ALA A 137 -4.12 2.09 -6.64
N LEU A 138 -4.68 1.28 -7.54
CA LEU A 138 -5.46 0.12 -7.16
C LEU A 138 -4.64 -0.85 -6.30
N THR A 139 -3.42 -1.15 -6.72
CA THR A 139 -2.55 -2.10 -6.00
C THR A 139 -2.19 -1.59 -4.61
N ALA A 140 -1.75 -0.33 -4.48
CA ALA A 140 -1.34 0.22 -3.19
C ALA A 140 -2.53 0.30 -2.21
N LEU A 141 -3.69 0.78 -2.67
CA LEU A 141 -4.87 0.95 -1.83
C LEU A 141 -5.48 -0.41 -1.43
N THR A 142 -5.49 -1.39 -2.34
CA THR A 142 -5.92 -2.76 -2.01
C THR A 142 -4.96 -3.43 -1.02
N ALA A 143 -3.66 -3.14 -1.09
CA ALA A 143 -2.70 -3.69 -0.12
C ALA A 143 -3.05 -3.25 1.32
N TYR A 144 -3.44 -1.99 1.52
CA TYR A 144 -3.88 -1.49 2.83
C TYR A 144 -5.13 -2.20 3.34
N THR A 145 -6.18 -2.26 2.51
CA THR A 145 -7.44 -2.87 2.94
C THR A 145 -7.29 -4.37 3.20
N THR A 146 -6.41 -5.05 2.45
CA THR A 146 -6.09 -6.46 2.67
C THR A 146 -5.45 -6.73 4.04
N VAL A 147 -4.65 -5.78 4.54
CA VAL A 147 -4.03 -5.89 5.88
C VAL A 147 -4.85 -5.22 6.98
N GLY A 148 -6.10 -4.86 6.69
CA GLY A 148 -7.04 -4.32 7.68
C GLY A 148 -6.88 -2.83 7.96
N VAL A 149 -6.31 -2.06 7.02
CA VAL A 149 -6.23 -0.60 7.09
C VAL A 149 -7.29 0.02 6.17
N PRO A 150 -8.38 0.58 6.73
CA PRO A 150 -9.38 1.32 5.95
C PRO A 150 -8.80 2.53 5.23
N LEU A 151 -9.39 2.91 4.10
CA LEU A 151 -8.92 4.08 3.32
C LEU A 151 -9.35 5.42 3.91
N ASP A 152 -10.24 5.42 4.91
CA ASP A 152 -10.64 6.58 5.70
C ASP A 152 -9.89 6.70 7.03
N THR A 153 -8.86 5.85 7.25
CA THR A 153 -7.96 5.93 8.40
C THR A 153 -7.31 7.31 8.50
N LYS A 154 -7.26 7.84 9.73
CA LYS A 154 -6.61 9.11 10.06
C LYS A 154 -5.85 8.97 11.36
N HIS A 155 -4.61 8.51 11.26
CA HIS A 155 -3.72 8.49 12.41
C HIS A 155 -3.15 9.89 12.69
N SER A 156 -2.93 10.19 13.96
CA SER A 156 -2.10 11.31 14.37
C SER A 156 -0.74 10.81 14.85
N ALA A 157 0.20 11.74 15.07
CA ALA A 157 1.53 11.39 15.55
C ALA A 157 1.47 10.68 16.92
N GLU A 158 0.46 11.00 17.74
CA GLU A 158 0.22 10.43 19.05
C GLU A 158 -0.19 8.95 19.00
N ASP A 159 -0.80 8.50 17.90
CA ASP A 159 -1.22 7.11 17.73
C ASP A 159 -0.04 6.14 17.52
N LYS A 160 1.14 6.69 17.20
CA LYS A 160 2.40 5.95 16.98
C LYS A 160 2.25 4.78 16.00
N GLN A 161 1.42 4.97 14.98
CA GLN A 161 1.23 3.98 13.91
C GLN A 161 2.29 4.18 12.81
N ALA A 162 2.87 3.08 12.36
CA ALA A 162 3.90 3.10 11.33
C ALA A 162 3.62 2.04 10.26
N ILE A 163 4.08 2.32 9.04
CA ILE A 163 4.04 1.37 7.93
C ILE A 163 5.42 1.29 7.27
N LEU A 164 5.79 0.10 6.82
CA LEU A 164 7.00 -0.14 6.05
C LEU A 164 6.64 -0.36 4.58
N VAL A 165 7.09 0.52 3.69
CA VAL A 165 7.00 0.38 2.24
C VAL A 165 8.31 -0.18 1.70
N TRP A 166 8.35 -1.48 1.46
CA TRP A 166 9.53 -2.13 0.88
C TRP A 166 9.57 -1.97 -0.64
N GLY A 167 10.62 -1.36 -1.19
CA GLY A 167 10.71 -1.05 -2.62
C GLY A 167 9.96 0.23 -3.03
N ALA A 168 10.06 1.27 -2.21
CA ALA A 168 9.34 2.54 -2.36
C ALA A 168 9.61 3.29 -3.68
N ALA A 169 10.70 2.99 -4.39
CA ALA A 169 11.01 3.60 -5.69
C ALA A 169 10.25 2.99 -6.89
N ALA A 170 9.51 1.89 -6.71
CA ALA A 170 8.61 1.36 -7.73
C ALA A 170 7.34 2.22 -7.89
N SER A 171 6.66 2.15 -9.03
CA SER A 171 5.42 2.93 -9.28
C SER A 171 4.39 2.76 -8.15
N VAL A 172 4.03 1.51 -7.81
CA VAL A 172 3.17 1.17 -6.66
C VAL A 172 3.74 1.70 -5.35
N GLY A 173 5.06 1.56 -5.14
CA GLY A 173 5.74 2.00 -3.92
C GLY A 173 5.65 3.51 -3.71
N THR A 174 5.84 4.31 -4.77
CA THR A 174 5.75 5.78 -4.70
C THR A 174 4.32 6.25 -4.41
N PHE A 175 3.31 5.55 -4.94
CA PHE A 175 1.91 5.82 -4.60
C PHE A 175 1.59 5.41 -3.16
N ALA A 176 2.14 4.28 -2.70
CA ALA A 176 2.00 3.82 -1.33
C ALA A 176 2.59 4.82 -0.33
N VAL A 177 3.82 5.33 -0.55
CA VAL A 177 4.43 6.34 0.34
C VAL A 177 3.53 7.56 0.54
N GLN A 178 3.05 8.14 -0.57
CA GLN A 178 2.19 9.34 -0.51
C GLN A 178 0.89 9.06 0.26
N THR A 179 0.22 7.97 -0.07
CA THR A 179 -1.07 7.62 0.54
C THR A 179 -0.93 7.19 1.99
N ALA A 180 0.13 6.48 2.36
CA ALA A 180 0.43 6.16 3.75
C ALA A 180 0.61 7.43 4.59
N LYS A 181 1.29 8.44 4.03
CA LYS A 181 1.44 9.73 4.70
C LYS A 181 0.10 10.46 4.86
N MET A 182 -0.77 10.39 3.85
CA MET A 182 -2.13 10.95 3.93
C MET A 182 -3.01 10.26 4.99
N LEU A 183 -2.81 8.96 5.21
CA LEU A 183 -3.51 8.18 6.25
C LEU A 183 -2.93 8.41 7.66
N GLY A 184 -1.86 9.20 7.79
CA GLY A 184 -1.29 9.60 9.08
C GLY A 184 -0.23 8.65 9.64
N PHE A 185 0.25 7.67 8.86
CA PHE A 185 1.31 6.79 9.32
C PHE A 185 2.67 7.50 9.36
N THR A 186 3.53 7.05 10.27
CA THR A 186 4.98 7.22 10.11
C THR A 186 5.46 6.26 9.02
N VAL A 187 6.04 6.78 7.96
CA VAL A 187 6.40 6.00 6.77
C VAL A 187 7.88 5.61 6.81
N TYR A 188 8.13 4.34 7.06
CA TYR A 188 9.42 3.71 6.85
C TYR A 188 9.46 3.19 5.40
N ALA A 189 10.56 3.39 4.70
CA ALA A 189 10.68 3.03 3.30
C ALA A 189 12.03 2.39 2.98
N THR A 190 12.06 1.48 2.01
CA THR A 190 13.33 0.99 1.43
C THR A 190 13.40 1.33 -0.05
N ALA A 191 14.56 1.82 -0.50
CA ALA A 191 14.84 2.12 -1.90
C ALA A 191 16.36 2.19 -2.10
N SER A 192 16.86 2.06 -3.33
CA SER A 192 18.29 2.33 -3.59
C SER A 192 18.63 3.75 -3.14
N SER A 193 19.80 3.95 -2.53
CA SER A 193 20.27 5.25 -2.00
C SER A 193 20.08 6.44 -2.95
N LYS A 194 20.34 6.27 -4.25
CA LYS A 194 20.15 7.31 -5.28
C LYS A 194 18.72 7.86 -5.39
N HIS A 195 17.72 7.14 -4.89
CA HIS A 195 16.30 7.54 -4.93
C HIS A 195 15.81 8.15 -3.62
N HIS A 196 16.61 8.13 -2.54
CA HIS A 196 16.16 8.53 -1.20
C HIS A 196 15.63 9.96 -1.15
N SER A 197 16.26 10.92 -1.85
CA SER A 197 15.76 12.30 -1.90
C SER A 197 14.34 12.36 -2.45
N TYR A 198 14.08 11.69 -3.57
CA TYR A 198 12.76 11.67 -4.18
C TYR A 198 11.71 11.00 -3.27
N ILE A 199 12.07 9.88 -2.64
CA ILE A 199 11.14 9.17 -1.73
C ILE A 199 10.84 9.99 -0.46
N LYS A 200 11.80 10.80 0.00
CA LYS A 200 11.59 11.75 1.08
C LYS A 200 10.61 12.85 0.69
N ASP A 201 10.76 13.42 -0.51
CA ASP A 201 9.88 14.46 -1.03
C ASP A 201 8.42 13.95 -1.18
N LEU A 202 8.23 12.65 -1.41
CA LEU A 202 6.91 12.00 -1.43
C LEU A 202 6.29 11.79 -0.04
N GLY A 203 7.06 11.97 1.05
CA GLY A 203 6.55 11.92 2.43
C GLY A 203 7.09 10.79 3.30
N ALA A 204 8.12 10.04 2.86
CA ALA A 204 8.75 9.05 3.72
C ALA A 204 9.53 9.71 4.89
N ASP A 205 9.36 9.17 6.10
CA ASP A 205 9.98 9.70 7.32
C ASP A 205 11.39 9.11 7.54
N LYS A 206 11.56 7.80 7.28
CA LYS A 206 12.85 7.11 7.33
C LYS A 206 13.05 6.23 6.12
N ILE A 207 14.22 6.31 5.50
CA ILE A 207 14.51 5.63 4.23
C ILE A 207 15.83 4.88 4.35
N TYR A 208 15.84 3.62 3.92
CA TYR A 208 16.99 2.73 4.03
C TYR A 208 17.37 2.16 2.66
N ASP A 209 18.66 1.91 2.44
CA ASP A 209 19.12 1.24 1.22
C ASP A 209 18.90 -0.27 1.36
N TYR A 210 18.02 -0.85 0.53
CA TYR A 210 17.74 -2.28 0.59
C TYR A 210 18.92 -3.16 0.13
N HIS A 211 19.94 -2.58 -0.51
CA HIS A 211 21.15 -3.31 -0.88
C HIS A 211 22.10 -3.53 0.30
N ASP A 212 21.88 -2.82 1.41
CA ASP A 212 22.63 -3.04 2.64
C ASP A 212 22.20 -4.37 3.28
N ALA A 213 23.16 -5.25 3.54
CA ALA A 213 22.91 -6.55 4.14
C ALA A 213 22.28 -6.45 5.54
N ASP A 214 22.51 -5.34 6.24
CA ASP A 214 21.99 -5.08 7.58
C ASP A 214 20.70 -4.24 7.58
N VAL A 215 20.09 -3.96 6.41
CA VAL A 215 18.92 -3.05 6.31
C VAL A 215 17.79 -3.41 7.28
N VAL A 216 17.50 -4.70 7.47
CA VAL A 216 16.47 -5.16 8.42
C VAL A 216 16.87 -4.83 9.85
N LYS A 217 18.14 -5.07 10.22
CA LYS A 217 18.68 -4.76 11.54
C LYS A 217 18.61 -3.25 11.80
N GLN A 218 18.96 -2.43 10.81
CA GLN A 218 18.89 -0.97 10.91
C GLN A 218 17.47 -0.49 11.22
N ILE A 219 16.48 -0.98 10.47
CA ILE A 219 15.06 -0.64 10.70
C ILE A 219 14.63 -1.03 12.12
N VAL A 220 14.92 -2.26 12.54
CA VAL A 220 14.54 -2.77 13.86
C VAL A 220 15.22 -2.00 15.00
N ASP A 221 16.50 -1.67 14.85
CA ASP A 221 17.25 -0.93 15.87
C ASP A 221 16.74 0.51 16.00
N ASP A 222 16.35 1.15 14.90
CA ASP A 222 15.75 2.48 14.95
C ASP A 222 14.38 2.49 15.64
N ILE A 223 13.55 1.46 15.43
CA ILE A 223 12.29 1.30 16.17
C ILE A 223 12.56 1.04 17.67
N LYS A 224 13.58 0.24 18.01
CA LYS A 224 13.96 0.00 19.41
C LYS A 224 14.43 1.27 20.10
N LYS A 225 15.21 2.12 19.43
CA LYS A 225 15.64 3.41 19.97
C LYS A 225 14.45 4.30 20.35
N GLU A 226 13.40 4.33 19.54
CA GLU A 226 12.18 5.10 19.85
C GLU A 226 11.46 4.55 21.09
N ARG A 227 11.38 3.22 21.23
CA ARG A 227 10.85 2.59 22.45
C ARG A 227 11.70 2.90 23.68
N ASP A 228 13.02 2.81 23.56
CA ASP A 228 13.93 3.03 24.68
C ASP A 228 13.93 4.50 25.10
N ALA A 229 13.80 5.44 24.16
CA ALA A 229 13.55 6.85 24.46
C ALA A 229 12.25 7.04 25.23
N HIS A 230 11.15 6.39 24.82
CA HIS A 230 9.89 6.44 25.57
C HIS A 230 10.02 5.90 27.00
N PHE A 231 10.75 4.80 27.21
CA PHE A 231 11.04 4.30 28.56
C PHE A 231 11.85 5.31 29.36
N SER A 232 12.84 5.96 28.76
CA SER A 232 13.61 7.01 29.42
C SER A 232 12.71 8.17 29.86
N ASP A 233 11.82 8.66 29.00
CA ASP A 233 10.90 9.75 29.31
C ASP A 233 9.96 9.39 30.48
N VAL A 234 9.48 8.15 30.52
CA VAL A 234 8.60 7.67 31.60
C VAL A 234 9.38 7.51 32.90
N PHE A 235 10.48 6.75 32.91
CA PHE A 235 11.15 6.36 34.15
C PHE A 235 12.10 7.44 34.69
N GLN A 236 12.92 8.01 33.81
CA GLN A 236 13.95 8.98 34.20
C GLN A 236 13.48 10.43 34.09
N GLY A 237 12.47 10.68 33.25
CA GLY A 237 11.79 11.97 33.21
C GLY A 237 10.67 12.05 34.24
N TRP A 238 9.48 11.62 33.84
CA TRP A 238 8.25 11.84 34.58
C TRP A 238 8.25 11.17 35.96
N LEU A 239 8.58 9.88 36.04
CA LEU A 239 8.48 9.11 37.27
C LEU A 239 9.48 9.59 38.32
N ALA A 240 10.75 9.82 37.93
CA ALA A 240 11.77 10.34 38.82
C ALA A 240 11.36 11.69 39.42
N GLU A 241 10.88 12.62 38.59
CA GLU A 241 10.39 13.93 39.03
C GLU A 241 9.24 13.80 40.04
N LYS A 242 8.23 12.96 39.73
CA LYS A 242 7.06 12.81 40.60
C LYS A 242 7.36 12.05 41.90
N PHE A 243 8.32 11.13 41.89
CA PHE A 243 8.79 10.46 43.10
C PHE A 243 9.56 11.43 44.01
N GLU A 244 10.46 12.24 43.45
CA GLU A 244 11.21 13.24 44.21
C GLU A 244 10.27 14.29 44.84
N ALA A 245 9.24 14.72 44.10
CA ALA A 245 8.22 15.63 44.60
C ALA A 245 7.21 14.99 45.57
N GLY A 246 7.32 13.69 45.88
CA GLY A 246 6.38 12.95 46.73
C GLY A 246 4.96 12.83 46.16
N SER A 247 4.76 13.16 44.88
CA SER A 247 3.47 13.14 44.20
C SER A 247 3.05 11.73 43.77
N VAL A 248 4.02 10.81 43.67
CA VAL A 248 3.80 9.37 43.45
C VAL A 248 4.45 8.61 44.60
N VAL A 249 3.73 7.64 45.15
CA VAL A 249 4.20 6.77 46.25
C VAL A 249 4.05 5.30 45.87
N PRO A 250 4.87 4.38 46.43
CA PRO A 250 4.70 2.95 46.21
C PRO A 250 3.32 2.48 46.69
N SER A 251 2.54 1.91 45.77
CA SER A 251 1.21 1.37 46.04
C SER A 251 0.88 0.27 45.01
N PRO A 252 0.18 -0.82 45.39
CA PRO A 252 -0.29 -1.15 46.74
C PRO A 252 0.85 -1.51 47.73
N PRO A 253 0.56 -1.72 49.04
CA PRO A 253 1.56 -2.14 50.03
C PRO A 253 2.36 -3.38 49.59
N VAL A 254 3.63 -3.45 49.99
CA VAL A 254 4.53 -4.54 49.62
C VAL A 254 4.31 -5.77 50.50
N GLU A 255 4.27 -6.96 49.89
CA GLU A 255 4.39 -8.25 50.57
C GLU A 255 5.69 -8.93 50.11
N VAL A 256 6.60 -9.19 51.05
CA VAL A 256 7.88 -9.82 50.73
C VAL A 256 7.75 -11.35 50.80
N VAL A 257 7.86 -12.01 49.65
CA VAL A 257 7.83 -13.48 49.54
C VAL A 257 9.26 -13.98 49.35
N GLY A 258 9.92 -14.23 50.48
CA GLY A 258 11.26 -14.83 50.51
C GLY A 258 12.43 -13.89 50.19
N ARG A 259 13.63 -14.49 50.14
CA ARG A 259 14.91 -13.82 49.90
C ARG A 259 15.73 -14.55 48.84
N GLY A 260 16.37 -13.79 47.96
CA GLY A 260 17.22 -14.34 46.89
C GLY A 260 16.42 -14.85 45.70
N LEU A 261 17.10 -15.03 44.56
CA LEU A 261 16.46 -15.46 43.31
C LEU A 261 15.75 -16.82 43.39
N GLY A 262 16.11 -17.67 44.35
CA GLY A 262 15.46 -18.97 44.57
C GLY A 262 13.98 -18.87 44.96
N SER A 263 13.54 -17.75 45.53
CA SER A 263 12.13 -17.52 45.92
C SER A 263 11.25 -17.04 44.75
N LEU A 264 11.80 -16.85 43.54
CA LEU A 264 11.03 -16.32 42.41
C LEU A 264 9.89 -17.24 41.97
N ASN A 265 10.08 -18.57 41.99
CA ASN A 265 9.02 -19.51 41.59
C ASN A 265 7.81 -19.42 42.52
N GLU A 266 8.03 -19.43 43.84
CA GLU A 266 6.98 -19.26 44.85
C GLU A 266 6.25 -17.90 44.67
N ALA A 267 7.02 -16.82 44.51
CA ALA A 267 6.45 -15.49 44.28
C ALA A 267 5.61 -15.41 42.99
N LEU A 268 6.05 -16.06 41.91
CA LEU A 268 5.31 -16.13 40.64
C LEU A 268 4.04 -16.98 40.76
N ASP A 269 4.07 -18.09 41.50
CA ASP A 269 2.89 -18.93 41.74
C ASP A 269 1.82 -18.16 42.55
N ILE A 270 2.24 -17.36 43.54
CA ILE A 270 1.33 -16.47 44.28
C ILE A 270 0.72 -15.42 43.34
N VAL A 271 1.51 -14.79 42.46
CA VAL A 271 1.00 -13.82 41.47
C VAL A 271 0.01 -14.50 40.51
N ARG A 272 0.31 -15.71 40.05
CA ARG A 272 -0.55 -16.50 39.14
C ARG A 272 -1.90 -16.86 39.77
N GLY A 273 -1.93 -17.14 41.08
CA GLY A 273 -3.15 -17.41 41.84
C GLY A 273 -4.05 -16.18 42.05
N GLY A 274 -3.57 -14.99 41.70
CA GLY A 274 -4.26 -13.72 41.89
C GLY A 274 -3.85 -13.04 43.19
N VAL A 275 -3.55 -11.73 43.11
CA VAL A 275 -3.13 -10.91 44.25
C VAL A 275 -4.00 -9.65 44.29
N SER A 276 -4.52 -9.31 45.48
CA SER A 276 -5.34 -8.12 45.69
C SER A 276 -4.70 -7.21 46.74
N LEU A 277 -4.65 -5.90 46.44
CA LEU A 277 -4.13 -4.84 47.32
C LEU A 277 -2.73 -5.09 47.90
N LYS A 278 -1.88 -5.84 47.19
CA LYS A 278 -0.48 -6.03 47.58
C LYS A 278 0.42 -6.18 46.36
N LYS A 279 1.68 -5.75 46.49
CA LYS A 279 2.73 -6.00 45.51
C LYS A 279 3.69 -7.05 46.06
N ILE A 280 3.71 -8.23 45.44
CA ILE A 280 4.65 -9.30 45.79
C ILE A 280 6.07 -8.86 45.39
N VAL A 281 7.00 -8.95 46.34
CA VAL A 281 8.41 -8.59 46.16
C VAL A 281 9.28 -9.72 46.70
N VAL A 282 10.27 -10.15 45.95
CA VAL A 282 11.36 -10.98 46.48
C VAL A 282 12.48 -10.04 46.92
N SER A 283 12.92 -10.13 48.18
CA SER A 283 13.95 -9.23 48.70
C SER A 283 15.35 -9.85 48.59
N SER A 284 16.41 -9.05 48.73
CA SER A 284 17.80 -9.56 48.82
C SER A 284 18.22 -10.44 47.63
N VAL A 285 17.89 -10.04 46.39
CA VAL A 285 18.15 -10.83 45.15
C VAL A 285 19.63 -10.87 44.72
N VAL A 286 20.53 -10.27 45.48
CA VAL A 286 21.96 -10.27 45.22
C VAL A 286 22.57 -11.55 45.81
N CYS A 287 23.40 -12.25 45.04
CA CYS A 287 24.29 -13.27 45.62
C CYS A 287 25.25 -12.56 46.58
N GLY A 288 25.27 -12.99 47.85
CA GLY A 288 26.40 -12.72 48.74
C GLY A 288 27.64 -13.46 48.28
#